data_AF-A0A944KY88-F1
#
_entry.id   AF-A0A944KY88-F1
#
_cell.length_a   1.000
_cell.length_b   1.000
_cell.length_c   1.000
_cell.angle_alpha   90.00
_cell.angle_beta   90.00
_cell.angle_gamma   90.00
#
_symmetry.space_group_name_H-M   'P 1'
#
loop_
_entity.id
_entity.type
_entity.pdbx_description
1 polymer ?
#
loop_
_entity_poly.entity_id
_entity_poly.type
_entity_poly.pdbx_seq_one_letter_code
_entity_poly.pdbx_strand_id
1 'polypeptide(L)'
;MERLLLLADFSITLNGVFNAATSHLVFRTVPSTSVARTTSLTVNGVSLPNEVLYTDYPLSRSDSGELTFAVPGVLADGTVPTWA
;
A
#
# COMPACT_ATOMS: atom_id res chain seq x y z
N MET A 1 -8.10 11.20 11.29
CA MET A 1 -6.68 10.86 11.11
C MET A 1 -5.88 12.10 11.44
N GLU A 2 -5.24 12.09 12.60
CA GLU A 2 -4.38 13.18 13.05
C GLU A 2 -3.04 13.05 12.32
N ARG A 3 -2.62 14.10 11.60
CA ARG A 3 -1.43 14.10 10.73
C ARG A 3 -0.32 14.88 11.43
N LEU A 4 0.75 14.20 11.83
CA LEU A 4 1.98 14.86 12.29
C LEU A 4 2.71 15.43 11.07
N LEU A 5 2.52 16.72 10.83
CA LEU A 5 3.28 17.44 9.81
C LEU A 5 4.76 17.40 10.21
N LEU A 6 5.66 17.09 9.24
CA LEU A 6 7.12 16.94 9.34
C LEU A 6 7.68 15.52 9.59
N LEU A 7 6.83 14.49 9.71
CA LEU A 7 7.21 13.09 9.91
C LEU A 7 6.58 12.21 8.81
N ALA A 8 7.03 12.32 7.57
CA ALA A 8 6.53 11.50 6.46
C ALA A 8 7.68 10.69 5.86
N ASP A 9 8.11 9.64 6.56
CA ASP A 9 9.27 8.85 6.11
C ASP A 9 8.90 7.80 5.05
N PHE A 10 7.60 7.55 4.81
CA PHE A 10 7.16 6.58 3.81
C PHE A 10 5.79 6.89 3.21
N SER A 11 5.74 6.89 1.88
CA SER A 11 4.51 6.76 1.11
C SER A 11 4.76 5.84 -0.09
N ILE A 12 3.71 5.16 -0.54
CA ILE A 12 3.77 4.21 -1.64
C ILE A 12 2.49 4.26 -2.47
N THR A 13 2.60 3.97 -3.76
CA THR A 13 1.45 3.59 -4.59
C THR A 13 1.73 2.22 -5.19
N LEU A 14 0.95 1.23 -4.80
CA LEU A 14 1.04 -0.13 -5.35
C LEU A 14 0.18 -0.21 -6.60
N ASN A 15 0.84 -0.34 -7.75
CA ASN A 15 0.18 -0.51 -9.04
C ASN A 15 0.19 -1.98 -9.43
N GLY A 16 -0.90 -2.47 -10.04
CA GLY A 16 -0.95 -3.85 -10.50
C GLY A 16 -2.21 -4.19 -11.28
N VAL A 17 -2.27 -5.43 -11.73
CA VAL A 17 -3.47 -6.04 -12.34
C VAL A 17 -4.29 -6.72 -11.24
N PHE A 18 -5.61 -6.58 -11.31
CA PHE A 18 -6.55 -7.21 -10.40
C PHE A 18 -6.29 -8.73 -10.30
N ASN A 19 -6.13 -9.22 -9.07
CA ASN A 19 -6.00 -10.64 -8.78
C ASN A 19 -6.94 -11.01 -7.63
N ALA A 20 -7.98 -11.79 -7.94
CA ALA A 20 -9.00 -12.21 -6.98
C ALA A 20 -8.45 -13.09 -5.84
N ALA A 21 -7.32 -13.77 -6.06
CA ALA A 21 -6.73 -14.71 -5.12
C ALA A 21 -5.65 -14.08 -4.21
N THR A 22 -5.09 -12.93 -4.57
CA THR A 22 -4.00 -12.29 -3.79
C THR A 22 -4.31 -10.83 -3.46
N SER A 23 -4.03 -9.89 -4.36
CA SER A 23 -4.14 -8.44 -4.11
C SER A 23 -5.56 -8.03 -3.69
N HIS A 24 -6.59 -8.60 -4.30
CA HIS A 24 -7.97 -8.26 -3.97
C HIS A 24 -8.36 -8.67 -2.55
N LEU A 25 -7.89 -9.83 -2.06
CA LEU A 25 -8.19 -10.28 -0.70
C LEU A 25 -7.64 -9.30 0.35
N VAL A 26 -6.52 -8.65 0.04
CA VAL A 26 -5.89 -7.64 0.88
C VAL A 26 -6.63 -6.31 0.77
N PHE A 27 -6.86 -5.78 -0.43
CA PHE A 27 -7.34 -4.40 -0.60
C PHE A 27 -8.86 -4.22 -0.57
N ARG A 28 -9.66 -5.29 -0.63
CA ARG A 28 -11.14 -5.18 -0.64
C ARG A 28 -11.76 -4.51 0.59
N THR A 29 -11.03 -4.40 1.70
CA THR A 29 -11.51 -3.72 2.92
C THR A 29 -11.05 -2.26 3.02
N VAL A 30 -10.26 -1.80 2.06
CA VAL A 30 -9.86 -0.39 1.91
C VAL A 30 -10.97 0.33 1.13
N PRO A 31 -11.44 1.52 1.57
CA PRO A 31 -11.03 2.28 2.76
C PRO A 31 -11.90 2.01 4.00
N SER A 32 -12.83 1.07 3.95
CA SER A 32 -13.82 0.81 5.01
C SER A 32 -13.22 0.39 6.36
N THR A 33 -11.91 0.15 6.42
CA THR A 33 -11.15 -0.19 7.62
C THR A 33 -9.83 0.57 7.66
N SER A 34 -9.45 1.12 8.81
CA SER A 34 -8.15 1.75 9.04
C SER A 34 -7.16 0.77 9.68
N VAL A 35 -6.99 -0.39 9.05
CA VAL A 35 -6.07 -1.46 9.52
C VAL A 35 -4.70 -1.24 8.89
N ALA A 36 -3.69 -1.03 9.73
CA ALA A 36 -2.29 -0.99 9.30
C ALA A 36 -1.87 -2.36 8.74
N ARG A 37 -1.09 -2.35 7.67
CA ARG A 37 -0.58 -3.57 7.01
C ARG A 37 0.93 -3.51 6.89
N THR A 38 1.58 -4.58 7.31
CA THR A 38 3.00 -4.81 7.03
C THR A 38 3.24 -4.92 5.54
N THR A 39 3.98 -3.97 4.99
CA THR A 39 4.39 -3.86 3.59
C THR A 39 5.91 -3.95 3.52
N SER A 40 6.42 -5.09 3.05
CA SER A 40 7.86 -5.30 2.86
C SER A 40 8.24 -5.11 1.40
N LEU A 41 9.16 -4.18 1.14
CA LEU A 41 9.79 -4.01 -0.17
C LEU A 41 11.10 -4.80 -0.19
N THR A 42 11.18 -5.83 -1.02
CA THR A 42 12.44 -6.56 -1.26
C THR A 42 13.12 -6.01 -2.50
N VAL A 43 14.34 -5.51 -2.34
CA VAL A 43 15.16 -4.94 -3.42
C VAL A 43 16.56 -5.54 -3.36
N ASN A 44 16.96 -6.27 -4.40
CA ASN A 44 18.29 -6.88 -4.51
C ASN A 44 18.71 -7.70 -3.27
N GLY A 45 17.75 -8.45 -2.68
CA GLY A 45 18.00 -9.28 -1.50
C GLY A 45 17.94 -8.56 -0.15
N VAL A 46 17.76 -7.23 -0.13
CA VAL A 46 17.58 -6.41 1.08
C VAL A 46 16.10 -6.09 1.24
N SER A 47 15.60 -6.03 2.47
CA SER A 47 14.19 -5.74 2.76
C SER A 47 13.98 -4.41 3.47
N LEU A 48 12.89 -3.74 3.15
CA LEU A 48 12.41 -2.54 3.83
C LEU A 48 10.96 -2.80 4.31
N PRO A 49 10.77 -3.29 5.56
CA PRO A 49 9.45 -3.47 6.14
C PRO A 49 8.87 -2.13 6.63
N ASN A 50 7.57 -1.93 6.39
CA ASN A 50 6.84 -0.72 6.77
C ASN A 50 5.45 -1.10 7.29
N GLU A 51 4.93 -0.39 8.29
CA GLU A 51 3.51 -0.47 8.65
C GLU A 51 2.74 0.62 7.94
N VAL A 52 1.80 0.25 7.07
CA VAL A 52 1.19 1.17 6.10
C VAL A 52 -0.32 1.17 6.23
N LEU A 53 -0.92 2.36 6.23
CA LEU A 53 -2.35 2.56 6.02
C LEU A 53 -2.62 2.85 4.55
N TYR A 54 -3.40 1.99 3.91
CA TYR A 54 -3.89 2.23 2.56
C TYR A 54 -5.18 3.03 2.59
N THR A 55 -5.28 4.03 1.72
CA THR A 55 -6.35 5.03 1.78
C THR A 55 -7.41 4.85 0.69
N ASP A 56 -7.11 4.10 -0.37
CA ASP A 56 -8.06 3.83 -1.46
C ASP A 56 -7.71 2.53 -2.21
N TYR A 57 -8.69 1.95 -2.90
CA TYR A 57 -8.51 0.82 -3.83
C TYR A 57 -9.27 1.06 -5.14
N PRO A 58 -8.83 2.04 -5.95
CA PRO A 58 -9.46 2.34 -7.22
C PRO A 58 -9.20 1.21 -8.23
N LEU A 59 -10.26 0.81 -8.93
CA LEU A 59 -10.20 -0.16 -10.03
C LEU A 59 -10.52 0.55 -11.34
N SER A 60 -9.66 0.38 -12.33
CA SER A 60 -9.81 0.95 -13.67
C SER A 60 -9.64 -0.13 -14.73
N ARG A 61 -10.41 -0.03 -15.82
CA ARG A 61 -10.22 -0.91 -16.98
C ARG A 61 -9.25 -0.23 -17.94
N SER A 62 -8.17 -0.92 -18.28
CA SER A 62 -7.17 -0.45 -19.24
C SER A 62 -7.65 -0.65 -20.68
N ASP A 63 -7.01 0.05 -21.63
CA ASP A 63 -7.31 -0.06 -23.06
C ASP A 63 -7.00 -1.46 -23.63
N SER A 64 -6.05 -2.18 -23.02
CA SER A 64 -5.74 -3.58 -23.33
C SER A 64 -6.72 -4.58 -22.70
N GLY A 65 -7.66 -4.12 -21.88
CA GLY A 65 -8.78 -4.88 -21.36
C GLY A 65 -8.60 -5.45 -19.95
N GLU A 66 -7.39 -5.39 -19.38
CA GLU A 66 -7.12 -5.77 -18.01
C GLU A 66 -7.75 -4.79 -17.02
N LEU A 67 -8.21 -5.32 -15.89
CA LEU A 67 -8.61 -4.51 -14.74
C LEU A 67 -7.34 -4.22 -13.91
N THR A 68 -7.01 -2.94 -13.74
CA THR A 68 -5.82 -2.47 -13.00
C THR A 68 -6.21 -1.75 -11.72
N PHE A 69 -5.26 -1.65 -10.78
CA PHE A 69 -5.40 -0.89 -9.55
C PHE A 69 -4.19 0.00 -9.28
N ALA A 70 -4.39 1.05 -8.50
CA ALA A 70 -3.35 1.94 -7.97
C ALA A 70 -3.69 2.26 -6.50
N VAL A 71 -3.12 1.52 -5.56
CA VAL A 71 -3.44 1.63 -4.12
C VAL A 71 -2.46 2.60 -3.45
N PRO A 72 -2.90 3.82 -3.07
CA PRO A 72 -2.09 4.73 -2.27
C PRO A 72 -1.98 4.25 -0.82
N GLY A 73 -0.79 4.37 -0.24
CA GLY A 73 -0.49 4.06 1.16
C GLY A 73 0.48 5.05 1.78
N VAL A 74 0.34 5.23 3.09
CA VAL A 74 1.19 6.09 3.92
C VAL A 74 1.57 5.37 5.20
N LEU A 75 2.70 5.74 5.81
CA LEU A 75 3.13 5.18 7.09
C LEU A 75 2.00 5.29 8.13
N ALA A 76 1.74 4.19 8.83
CA ALA A 76 0.67 4.08 9.81
C ALA A 76 1.02 4.78 11.13
N ASP A 77 2.32 4.83 11.47
CA ASP A 77 2.84 5.34 12.73
C ASP A 77 4.19 6.05 12.56
N GLY A 78 4.89 6.36 13.66
CA GLY A 78 6.18 7.06 13.64
C GLY A 78 7.41 6.14 13.53
N THR A 79 7.22 4.85 13.25
CA THR A 79 8.33 3.90 13.12
C THR A 79 9.08 4.16 11.83
N VAL A 80 10.35 4.58 11.95
CA VAL A 80 11.20 4.86 10.79
C VAL A 80 11.54 3.55 10.07
N PRO A 81 11.24 3.43 8.77
CA PRO A 81 11.65 2.25 7.98
C PRO A 81 13.17 2.11 7.93
N THR A 82 13.67 0.89 8.15
CA THR A 82 15.11 0.59 8.07
C THR A 82 15.35 -0.56 7.10
N TRP A 83 16.44 -0.47 6.34
CA TRP A 83 16.88 -1.53 5.45
C TRP A 83 17.58 -2.64 6.26
N ALA A 84 17.20 -3.90 6.00
CA ALA A 84 17.76 -5.10 6.61
C ALA A 84 18.26 -6.10 5.56
#